data_AF-D8U0E4-F1
#
_entry.id   AF-D8U0E4-F1
#
_cell.length_a   1.000
_cell.length_b   1.000
_cell.length_c   1.000
_cell.angle_alpha   90.00
_cell.angle_beta   90.00
_cell.angle_gamma   90.00
#
_symmetry.space_group_name_H-M   'P 1'
#
loop_
_entity.id
_entity.type
_entity.pdbx_description
1 polymer ?
#
loop_
_entity_poly.entity_id
_entity_poly.type
_entity_poly.pdbx_seq_one_letter_code
_entity_poly.pdbx_strand_id
1 'polypeptide(L)'
;VFRFVSEHGATNWKDVATVMNKAFSTGRTAKQCKDMWFDHLSPTLRRSPWTYEEDMLLMAAHQALGDGKLRLGMKKWRMIAERIPGRSGPGVQVRRCDVRLIDLSFATAQLCVA
;
A
#
# COMPACT_ATOMS: atom_id res chain seq x y z
N VAL A 1 -2.83 -11.89 -14.29
CA VAL A 1 -2.99 -12.23 -12.86
C VAL A 1 -4.43 -12.20 -12.42
N PHE A 2 -5.19 -11.09 -12.58
CA PHE A 2 -6.58 -11.03 -12.11
C PHE A 2 -7.42 -12.26 -12.50
N ARG A 3 -7.52 -12.54 -13.81
CA ARG A 3 -8.21 -13.72 -14.34
C ARG A 3 -7.77 -15.03 -13.68
N PHE A 4 -6.48 -15.29 -13.61
CA PHE A 4 -5.94 -16.54 -13.07
C PHE A 4 -6.19 -16.70 -11.57
N VAL A 5 -6.16 -15.59 -10.81
CA VAL A 5 -6.48 -15.60 -9.37
C VAL A 5 -7.98 -15.81 -9.16
N SER A 6 -8.85 -15.31 -10.03
CA SER A 6 -10.29 -15.60 -9.97
C SER A 6 -10.58 -17.09 -10.21
N GLU A 7 -9.78 -17.78 -11.02
CA GLU A 7 -9.95 -19.20 -11.34
C GLU A 7 -9.29 -20.14 -10.29
N HIS A 8 -8.13 -19.76 -9.73
CA HIS A 8 -7.30 -20.64 -8.88
C HIS A 8 -7.22 -20.18 -7.41
N GLY A 9 -7.76 -19.02 -7.07
CA GLY A 9 -7.63 -18.40 -5.76
C GLY A 9 -6.29 -17.70 -5.53
N ALA A 10 -6.25 -16.83 -4.51
CA ALA A 10 -5.07 -16.02 -4.14
C ALA A 10 -4.12 -16.76 -3.17
N THR A 11 -3.99 -18.08 -3.31
CA THR A 11 -3.29 -18.95 -2.34
C THR A 11 -1.95 -19.45 -2.87
N ASN A 12 -1.88 -19.90 -4.13
CA ASN A 12 -0.65 -20.41 -4.74
C ASN A 12 -0.11 -19.55 -5.89
N TRP A 13 0.73 -18.57 -5.55
CA TRP A 13 1.32 -17.63 -6.51
C TRP A 13 2.32 -18.27 -7.49
N LYS A 14 2.89 -19.43 -7.15
CA LYS A 14 3.78 -20.16 -8.07
C LYS A 14 2.97 -20.69 -9.24
N ASP A 15 1.82 -21.30 -8.97
CA ASP A 15 0.94 -21.83 -10.00
C ASP A 15 0.37 -20.70 -10.86
N VAL A 16 -0.09 -19.62 -10.23
CA VAL A 16 -0.57 -18.42 -10.94
C VAL A 16 0.50 -17.88 -11.90
N ALA A 17 1.76 -17.81 -11.46
CA ALA A 17 2.86 -17.38 -12.32
C ALA A 17 3.12 -18.38 -13.45
N THR A 18 3.16 -19.68 -13.17
CA THR A 18 3.39 -20.74 -14.16
C THR A 18 2.31 -20.74 -15.25
N VAL A 19 1.03 -20.77 -14.86
CA VAL A 19 -0.10 -20.81 -15.81
C VAL A 19 -0.13 -19.53 -16.65
N MET A 20 0.09 -18.37 -16.04
CA MET A 20 0.14 -17.10 -16.76
C MET A 20 1.33 -17.04 -17.74
N ASN A 21 2.51 -17.49 -17.32
CA ASN A 21 3.69 -17.52 -18.19
C ASN A 21 3.52 -18.50 -19.33
N LYS A 22 2.85 -19.64 -19.12
CA LYS A 22 2.53 -20.60 -20.19
C LYS A 22 1.53 -20.02 -21.20
N ALA A 23 0.53 -19.27 -20.73
CA ALA A 23 -0.50 -18.70 -21.59
C ALA A 23 -0.05 -17.47 -22.38
N PHE A 24 0.84 -16.64 -21.81
CA PHE A 24 1.15 -15.30 -22.33
C PHE A 24 2.65 -14.99 -22.44
N SER A 25 3.54 -15.95 -22.15
CA SER A 25 5.00 -15.78 -22.22
C SER A 25 5.53 -14.55 -21.44
N THR A 26 4.92 -14.24 -20.29
CA THR A 26 5.21 -12.98 -19.57
C THR A 26 6.48 -12.97 -18.73
N GLY A 27 7.11 -14.13 -18.47
CA GLY A 27 8.32 -14.24 -17.63
C GLY A 27 8.17 -13.71 -16.19
N ARG A 28 6.95 -13.62 -15.65
CA ARG A 28 6.69 -13.04 -14.33
C ARG A 28 6.98 -14.04 -13.22
N THR A 29 7.55 -13.56 -12.12
CA THR A 29 7.77 -14.36 -10.91
C THR A 29 6.51 -14.43 -10.04
N ALA A 30 6.44 -15.45 -9.18
CA ALA A 30 5.38 -15.59 -8.18
C ALA A 30 5.25 -14.36 -7.27
N LYS A 31 6.39 -13.77 -6.86
CA LYS A 31 6.42 -12.55 -6.05
C LYS A 31 5.78 -11.36 -6.78
N GLN A 32 6.14 -11.14 -8.05
CA GLN A 32 5.53 -10.06 -8.84
C GLN A 32 4.03 -10.27 -9.02
N CYS A 33 3.58 -11.51 -9.21
CA CYS A 33 2.14 -11.81 -9.29
C CYS A 33 1.41 -11.49 -7.99
N LYS A 34 1.99 -11.89 -6.86
CA LYS A 34 1.49 -11.61 -5.52
C LYS A 34 1.40 -10.11 -5.26
N ASP A 35 2.51 -9.40 -5.46
CA ASP A 35 2.57 -7.95 -5.23
C ASP A 35 1.54 -7.24 -6.11
N MET A 36 1.45 -7.57 -7.41
CA MET A 36 0.43 -6.96 -8.29
C MET A 36 -1.01 -7.23 -7.84
N TRP A 37 -1.31 -8.42 -7.31
CA TRP A 37 -2.64 -8.70 -6.78
C TRP A 37 -2.96 -7.83 -5.56
N PHE A 38 -2.10 -7.87 -4.54
CA PHE A 38 -2.36 -7.17 -3.28
C PHE A 38 -2.21 -5.65 -3.38
N ASP A 39 -1.40 -5.15 -4.31
CA ASP A 39 -1.12 -3.72 -4.41
C ASP A 39 -2.06 -3.02 -5.43
N HIS A 40 -2.60 -3.73 -6.42
CA HIS A 40 -3.34 -3.10 -7.53
C HIS A 40 -4.64 -3.79 -7.96
N LEU A 41 -4.71 -5.13 -7.95
CA LEU A 41 -5.81 -5.86 -8.60
C LEU A 41 -6.89 -6.37 -7.65
N SER A 42 -6.59 -6.54 -6.37
CA SER A 42 -7.55 -7.08 -5.41
C SER A 42 -8.83 -6.22 -5.37
N PRO A 43 -10.02 -6.83 -5.41
CA PRO A 43 -11.29 -6.08 -5.33
C PRO A 43 -11.48 -5.39 -3.99
N THR A 44 -10.76 -5.84 -2.95
CA THR A 44 -10.77 -5.20 -1.62
C THR A 44 -10.08 -3.84 -1.60
N LEU A 45 -9.32 -3.47 -2.65
CA LEU A 45 -8.63 -2.20 -2.73
C LEU A 45 -9.59 -1.06 -3.09
N ARG A 46 -9.61 -0.03 -2.24
CA ARG A 46 -10.35 1.21 -2.44
C ARG A 46 -9.55 2.16 -3.33
N ARG A 47 -10.19 2.61 -4.41
CA ARG A 47 -9.66 3.60 -5.36
C ARG A 47 -10.26 5.00 -5.17
N SER A 48 -11.05 5.18 -4.11
CA SER A 48 -11.59 6.48 -3.74
C SER A 48 -10.48 7.41 -3.22
N PRO A 49 -10.69 8.74 -3.24
CA PRO A 49 -9.81 9.69 -2.55
C PRO A 49 -9.56 9.30 -1.09
N TRP A 50 -8.44 9.76 -0.54
CA TRP A 50 -8.14 9.60 0.88
C TRP A 50 -9.07 10.46 1.72
N THR A 51 -9.59 9.86 2.78
CA THR A 51 -10.45 10.53 3.77
C THR A 51 -9.60 11.02 4.94
N TYR A 52 -10.13 11.99 5.68
CA TYR A 52 -9.46 12.54 6.86
C TYR A 52 -9.25 11.45 7.93
N GLU A 53 -10.22 10.56 8.10
CA GLU A 53 -10.15 9.44 9.04
C GLU A 53 -9.00 8.48 8.69
N GLU A 54 -8.81 8.20 7.39
CA GLU A 54 -7.68 7.38 6.92
C GLU A 54 -6.33 8.05 7.17
N ASP A 55 -6.25 9.38 7.01
CA ASP A 55 -5.03 10.14 7.30
C ASP A 55 -4.71 10.11 8.81
N MET A 56 -5.71 10.26 9.67
CA MET A 56 -5.54 10.16 11.12
C MET A 56 -5.05 8.76 11.54
N LEU A 57 -5.63 7.70 10.99
CA LEU A 57 -5.17 6.32 11.22
C LEU A 57 -3.74 6.11 10.73
N LEU A 58 -3.39 6.66 9.57
CA LEU A 58 -2.05 6.62 9.01
C LEU A 58 -1.04 7.31 9.92
N MET A 59 -1.34 8.52 10.39
CA MET A 59 -0.47 9.28 11.29
C MET A 59 -0.25 8.54 12.60
N ALA A 60 -1.32 8.07 13.24
CA ALA A 60 -1.24 7.33 14.51
C ALA A 60 -0.44 6.02 14.37
N ALA A 61 -0.70 5.24 13.32
CA ALA A 61 0.01 4.00 13.06
C ALA A 61 1.48 4.22 12.69
N HIS A 62 1.79 5.25 11.90
CA HIS A 62 3.16 5.63 11.58
C HIS A 62 3.93 6.08 12.82
N GLN A 63 3.31 6.83 13.73
CA GLN A 63 3.94 7.23 14.99
C GLN A 63 4.24 6.02 15.87
N ALA A 64 3.29 5.10 15.99
CA ALA A 64 3.44 3.90 16.81
C ALA A 64 4.49 2.89 16.26
N LEU A 65 4.60 2.75 14.93
CA LEU A 65 5.50 1.78 14.29
C LEU A 65 6.80 2.40 13.76
N GLY A 66 6.91 3.73 13.81
CA GLY A 66 7.95 4.48 13.12
C GLY A 66 9.27 4.52 13.86
N ASP A 67 9.30 4.32 15.18
CA ASP A 67 10.49 4.45 16.03
C ASP A 67 11.25 5.79 15.79
N GLY A 68 10.50 6.88 15.56
CA GLY A 68 11.07 8.19 15.19
C GLY A 68 11.62 8.29 13.77
N LYS A 69 11.54 7.24 12.95
CA LYS A 69 12.07 7.23 11.58
C LYS A 69 11.12 7.87 10.59
N LEU A 70 11.72 8.69 9.74
CA LEU A 70 11.04 9.40 8.66
C LEU A 70 10.71 8.50 7.46
N ARG A 71 11.50 7.45 7.25
CA ARG A 71 11.33 6.44 6.19
C ARG A 71 11.21 5.06 6.83
N LEU A 72 10.22 4.30 6.39
CA LEU A 72 10.00 2.93 6.82
C LEU A 72 10.26 1.96 5.66
N GLY A 73 10.66 0.74 5.98
CA GLY A 73 10.72 -0.34 5.00
C GLY A 73 9.33 -0.85 4.63
N MET A 74 9.19 -1.45 3.44
CA MET A 74 7.92 -1.94 2.89
C MET A 74 7.15 -2.89 3.83
N LYS A 75 7.86 -3.66 4.67
CA LYS A 75 7.24 -4.51 5.69
C LYS A 75 6.41 -3.68 6.70
N LYS A 76 6.96 -2.57 7.19
CA LYS A 76 6.25 -1.69 8.14
C LYS A 76 5.07 -0.97 7.46
N TRP A 77 5.22 -0.53 6.21
CA TRP A 77 4.11 0.06 5.46
C TRP A 77 2.95 -0.91 5.23
N ARG A 78 3.23 -2.19 4.98
CA ARG A 78 2.18 -3.23 4.92
C ARG A 78 1.47 -3.40 6.26
N MET A 79 2.20 -3.40 7.39
CA MET A 79 1.59 -3.44 8.73
C MET A 79 0.72 -2.20 9.02
N ILE A 80 1.09 -1.03 8.52
CA ILE A 80 0.25 0.17 8.63
C ILE A 80 -1.01 0.02 7.77
N ALA A 81 -0.88 -0.48 6.54
CA ALA A 81 -2.01 -0.71 5.64
C ALA A 81 -3.05 -1.69 6.20
N GLU A 82 -2.64 -2.67 7.01
CA GLU A 82 -3.56 -3.57 7.73
C GLU A 82 -4.52 -2.81 8.67
N ARG A 83 -4.15 -1.61 9.13
CA ARG A 83 -5.00 -0.75 9.98
C ARG A 83 -5.91 0.19 9.18
N ILE A 84 -5.77 0.24 7.86
CA ILE A 84 -6.51 1.15 6.97
C ILE A 84 -7.22 0.30 5.89
N PRO A 85 -8.44 -0.18 6.16
CA PRO A 85 -9.13 -1.13 5.30
C PRO A 85 -9.21 -0.66 3.84
N GLY A 86 -8.74 -1.53 2.94
CA GLY A 86 -8.77 -1.30 1.50
C GLY A 86 -7.65 -0.41 0.95
N ARG A 87 -6.66 -0.01 1.76
CA ARG A 87 -5.43 0.63 1.26
C ARG A 87 -4.30 -0.38 1.15
N SER A 88 -3.44 -0.21 0.15
CA SER A 88 -2.25 -1.04 -0.02
C SER A 88 -1.05 -0.43 0.68
N GLY A 89 -0.05 -1.26 1.02
CA GLY A 89 1.20 -0.78 1.62
C GLY A 89 1.86 0.34 0.80
N PRO A 90 2.05 0.18 -0.52
CA PRO A 90 2.60 1.26 -1.35
C PRO A 90 1.71 2.51 -1.37
N GLY A 91 0.38 2.35 -1.40
CA GLY A 91 -0.56 3.48 -1.35
C GLY A 91 -0.43 4.30 -0.07
N VAL A 92 -0.33 3.62 1.08
CA VAL A 92 -0.10 4.25 2.40
C VAL A 92 1.25 5.00 2.43
N GLN A 93 2.31 4.40 1.88
CA GLN A 93 3.62 5.04 1.82
C GLN A 93 3.58 6.34 1.03
N VAL A 94 2.95 6.32 -0.15
CA VAL A 94 2.79 7.53 -0.99
C VAL A 94 1.98 8.57 -0.25
N ARG A 95 0.83 8.19 0.33
CA ARG A 95 -0.01 9.13 1.07
C ARG A 95 0.74 9.78 2.23
N ARG A 96 1.59 9.05 2.96
CA ARG A 96 2.37 9.62 4.06
C ARG A 96 3.35 10.69 3.58
N CYS A 97 3.91 10.56 2.38
CA CYS A 97 4.73 11.61 1.76
C CYS A 97 3.88 12.85 1.45
N ASP A 98 2.67 12.66 0.92
CA ASP A 98 1.76 13.77 0.59
C ASP A 98 1.29 14.52 1.84
N VAL A 99 0.83 13.80 2.87
CA VAL A 99 0.39 14.38 4.15
C VAL A 99 1.54 15.09 4.87
N ARG A 100 2.79 14.63 4.72
CA ARG A 100 3.94 15.35 5.29
C ARG A 100 4.09 16.75 4.69
N LEU A 101 3.88 16.90 3.38
CA LEU A 101 4.00 18.21 2.73
C LEU A 101 2.94 19.18 3.26
N ILE A 102 1.78 18.65 3.67
CA ILE A 102 0.70 19.39 4.31
C ILE A 102 1.07 19.73 5.77
N ASP A 103 1.55 18.77 6.57
CA ASP A 103 1.99 19.03 7.95
C ASP A 103 3.15 20.04 8.02
N LEU A 104 4.10 19.98 7.09
CA LEU A 104 5.22 20.92 7.03
C LEU A 104 4.76 22.34 6.71
N SER A 105 3.77 22.51 5.83
CA SER A 105 3.21 23.83 5.53
C SER A 105 2.42 24.39 6.71
N PHE A 106 1.67 23.56 7.45
CA PHE A 106 0.98 23.97 8.68
C PHE A 106 1.95 24.27 9.82
N ALA A 107 3.00 23.47 10.02
CA ALA A 107 4.01 23.71 11.06
C ALA A 107 4.82 25.00 10.80
N THR A 108 5.15 25.30 9.54
CA THR A 108 5.75 26.59 9.18
C THR A 108 4.78 27.75 9.38
N ALA A 109 3.49 27.56 9.09
CA ALA A 109 2.49 28.60 9.29
C ALA A 109 2.31 28.94 10.78
N GLN A 110 2.38 27.96 11.69
CA GLN A 110 2.30 28.19 13.14
C GLN A 110 3.55 28.87 13.73
N LEU A 111 4.73 28.66 13.15
CA LEU A 111 5.95 29.37 13.53
C LEU A 111 6.00 30.81 13.00
N CYS A 112 5.24 31.15 11.95
CA CYS A 112 5.16 32.51 11.40
C CYS A 112 4.13 33.41 12.09
N VAL A 113 3.31 32.88 13.00
CA VAL A 113 2.32 33.64 13.80
C VAL A 113 2.79 33.81 15.26
N ALA A 114 4.05 33.49 15.56
CA ALA A 114 4.69 33.65 16.88
C ALA A 114 5.77 34.73 16.87
#